data_AF-A0A819UJN3-F1
#
_entry.id   AF-A0A819UJN3-F1
#
_cell.length_a   1.000
_cell.length_b   1.000
_cell.length_c   1.000
_cell.angle_alpha   90.00
_cell.angle_beta   90.00
_cell.angle_gamma   90.00
#
_symmetry.space_group_name_H-M   'P 1'
#
loop_
_entity.id
_entity.type
_entity.pdbx_description
1 polymer ?
#
loop_
_entity_poly.entity_id
_entity_poly.type
_entity_poly.pdbx_seq_one_letter_code
_entity_poly.pdbx_strand_id
1 'polypeptide(L)'
;MLERISSSFSSNTTNVCEQDFEIILQGILKRDMWAMKIFDAWGKPLLSGLLSGHVHWMGNYDECSQQMHLPTNKSFVSQPINTQYCTLLPKPPLSITLGLCVPSSCNQKSVASLIEILFKNSSITENDLICSNDPPYGQQGLARDAIITYTDISEFKLIQVPQNSTSRIIFLAEFSAIRTLRRIFTMKIKNNDDSFLFINGIRVLSLCWVIIGHSIAFSLSYTNNIVDVIVWTRNIAFQLIINATLSVDTFFVLSGFL
;
A
#
# COMPACT_ATOMS: atom_id res chain seq x y z
N MET A 1 -13.12 -11.75 22.84
CA MET A 1 -13.70 -11.52 21.49
C MET A 1 -14.37 -12.79 20.99
N LEU A 2 -13.65 -13.90 20.89
CA LEU A 2 -14.18 -15.21 20.46
C LEU A 2 -15.37 -15.72 21.32
N GLU A 3 -15.34 -15.55 22.64
CA GLU A 3 -16.48 -15.92 23.51
C GLU A 3 -17.72 -15.02 23.33
N ARG A 4 -17.54 -13.75 22.91
CA ARG A 4 -18.67 -12.88 22.59
C ARG A 4 -19.32 -13.31 21.27
N ILE A 5 -18.51 -13.73 20.31
CA ILE A 5 -18.97 -14.30 19.04
C ILE A 5 -19.72 -15.60 19.33
N SER A 6 -19.19 -16.53 20.13
CA SER A 6 -19.90 -17.78 20.43
C SER A 6 -21.25 -17.57 21.13
N SER A 7 -21.36 -16.55 22.00
CA SER A 7 -22.63 -16.23 22.68
C SER A 7 -23.71 -15.62 21.78
N SER A 8 -23.35 -14.98 20.67
CA SER A 8 -24.32 -14.38 19.73
C SER A 8 -24.89 -15.38 18.72
N PHE A 9 -24.21 -16.51 18.51
CA PHE A 9 -24.59 -17.54 17.53
C PHE A 9 -25.58 -18.59 18.08
N SER A 10 -25.93 -18.54 19.38
CA SER A 10 -26.68 -19.61 20.06
C SER A 10 -28.22 -19.56 19.85
N SER A 11 -28.75 -18.71 18.98
CA SER A 11 -30.19 -18.69 18.66
C SER A 11 -30.47 -19.38 17.33
N ASN A 12 -30.82 -20.69 17.38
CA ASN A 12 -31.52 -21.46 16.34
C ASN A 12 -31.20 -21.06 14.88
N THR A 13 -30.06 -21.48 14.37
CA THR A 13 -29.51 -21.01 13.09
C THR A 13 -29.85 -21.94 11.91
N THR A 14 -30.65 -21.43 10.97
CA THR A 14 -30.95 -22.05 9.66
C THR A 14 -29.94 -21.69 8.57
N ASN A 15 -28.98 -20.81 8.84
CA ASN A 15 -28.08 -20.24 7.84
C ASN A 15 -26.75 -21.00 7.78
N VAL A 16 -26.38 -21.47 6.59
CA VAL A 16 -25.13 -22.24 6.34
C VAL A 16 -23.88 -21.45 6.75
N CYS A 17 -23.84 -20.14 6.48
CA CYS A 17 -22.75 -19.25 6.87
C CYS A 17 -22.45 -19.29 8.39
N GLU A 18 -23.49 -19.35 9.21
CA GLU A 18 -23.37 -19.33 10.67
C GLU A 18 -22.79 -20.63 11.21
N GLN A 19 -23.20 -21.75 10.62
CA GLN A 19 -22.67 -23.09 10.93
C GLN A 19 -21.19 -23.20 10.54
N ASP A 20 -20.82 -22.68 9.37
CA ASP A 20 -19.41 -22.67 8.92
C ASP A 20 -18.53 -21.81 9.84
N PHE A 21 -19.04 -20.67 10.29
CA PHE A 21 -18.35 -19.85 11.30
C PHE A 21 -18.17 -20.57 12.63
N GLU A 22 -19.17 -21.34 13.07
CA GLU A 22 -19.06 -22.14 14.30
C GLU A 22 -17.96 -23.19 14.19
N ILE A 23 -17.85 -23.88 13.05
CA ILE A 23 -16.79 -24.86 12.78
C ILE A 23 -15.41 -24.20 12.86
N ILE A 24 -15.25 -23.01 12.27
CA ILE A 24 -14.01 -22.22 12.33
C ILE A 24 -13.70 -21.85 13.79
N LEU A 25 -14.67 -21.35 14.55
CA LEU A 25 -14.48 -20.97 15.95
C LEU A 25 -14.05 -22.16 16.80
N GLN A 26 -14.69 -23.32 16.61
CA GLN A 26 -14.29 -24.56 17.29
C GLN A 26 -12.87 -24.98 16.91
N GLY A 27 -12.47 -24.84 15.63
CA GLY A 27 -11.10 -25.07 15.16
C GLY A 27 -10.08 -24.13 15.80
N ILE A 28 -10.42 -22.85 15.96
CA ILE A 28 -9.57 -21.85 16.64
C ILE A 28 -9.39 -22.23 18.11
N LEU A 29 -10.47 -22.63 18.80
CA LEU A 29 -10.42 -23.06 20.20
C LEU A 29 -9.58 -24.34 20.37
N LYS A 30 -9.67 -25.27 19.41
CA LYS A 30 -8.82 -26.48 19.34
C LYS A 30 -7.38 -26.20 18.91
N ARG A 31 -7.08 -24.98 18.46
CA ARG A 31 -5.79 -24.56 17.89
C ARG A 31 -5.37 -25.37 16.66
N ASP A 32 -6.35 -25.78 15.85
CA ASP A 32 -6.07 -26.46 14.60
C ASP A 32 -5.39 -25.51 13.60
N MET A 33 -4.36 -26.00 12.90
CA MET A 33 -3.58 -25.17 11.98
C MET A 33 -4.42 -24.52 10.88
N TRP A 34 -5.39 -25.23 10.32
CA TRP A 34 -6.26 -24.68 9.26
C TRP A 34 -7.08 -23.49 9.77
N ALA A 35 -7.65 -23.58 10.97
CA ALA A 35 -8.48 -22.53 11.56
C ALA A 35 -7.64 -21.33 12.03
N MET A 36 -6.42 -21.60 12.53
CA MET A 36 -5.47 -20.55 12.91
C MET A 36 -5.00 -19.74 11.70
N LYS A 37 -4.83 -20.36 10.52
CA LYS A 37 -4.54 -19.64 9.27
C LYS A 37 -5.65 -18.68 8.86
N ILE A 38 -6.93 -19.12 8.96
CA ILE A 38 -8.08 -18.23 8.69
C ILE A 38 -8.03 -17.01 9.61
N PHE A 39 -7.82 -17.26 10.91
CA PHE A 39 -7.76 -16.19 11.89
C PHE A 39 -6.56 -15.26 11.70
N ASP A 40 -5.41 -15.79 11.26
CA ASP A 40 -4.23 -14.96 10.98
C ASP A 40 -4.41 -14.12 9.71
N ALA A 41 -5.12 -14.64 8.71
CA ALA A 41 -5.42 -13.93 7.47
C ALA A 41 -6.34 -12.71 7.69
N TRP A 42 -7.05 -12.62 8.81
CA TRP A 42 -7.91 -11.47 9.13
C TRP A 42 -7.10 -10.22 9.44
N GLY A 43 -7.63 -9.06 9.04
CA GLY A 43 -7.16 -7.77 9.49
C GLY A 43 -7.34 -7.63 11.01
N LYS A 44 -6.32 -7.14 11.70
CA LYS A 44 -6.28 -7.11 13.18
C LYS A 44 -6.23 -5.65 13.69
N PRO A 45 -7.36 -4.92 13.67
CA PRO A 45 -7.39 -3.47 13.91
C PRO A 45 -7.07 -3.05 15.34
N LEU A 46 -7.23 -3.96 16.29
CA LEU A 46 -7.10 -3.67 17.72
C LEU A 46 -5.71 -3.98 18.29
N LEU A 47 -4.76 -4.44 17.48
CA LEU A 47 -3.47 -4.90 17.99
C LEU A 47 -2.39 -3.80 18.05
N SER A 48 -2.38 -2.82 17.14
CA SER A 48 -1.39 -1.74 17.15
C SER A 48 -1.68 -0.63 16.13
N GLY A 49 -1.12 0.55 16.35
CA GLY A 49 -1.03 1.62 15.33
C GLY A 49 -2.23 2.57 15.22
N LEU A 50 -3.38 2.28 15.83
CA LEU A 50 -4.57 3.15 15.73
C LEU A 50 -4.28 4.60 16.18
N LEU A 51 -3.57 4.79 17.29
CA LEU A 51 -3.17 6.12 17.78
C LEU A 51 -2.06 6.77 16.92
N SER A 52 -1.30 5.98 16.17
CA SER A 52 -0.32 6.46 15.17
C SER A 52 -0.98 6.77 13.81
N GLY A 53 -2.32 6.66 13.73
CA GLY A 53 -3.07 6.92 12.52
C GLY A 53 -3.05 5.77 11.52
N HIS A 54 -2.83 4.55 12.00
CA HIS A 54 -3.09 3.35 11.22
C HIS A 54 -4.59 3.15 11.12
N VAL A 55 -5.08 3.13 9.87
CA VAL A 55 -6.50 3.00 9.56
C VAL A 55 -6.79 1.91 8.53
N HIS A 56 -5.77 1.25 7.98
CA HIS A 56 -5.92 0.22 6.94
C HIS A 56 -5.38 -1.12 7.43
N TRP A 57 -6.27 -2.05 7.80
CA TRP A 57 -5.92 -3.42 8.20
C TRP A 57 -6.42 -4.41 7.17
N MET A 58 -5.68 -4.60 6.08
CA MET A 58 -6.08 -5.52 5.00
C MET A 58 -5.90 -7.00 5.36
N GLY A 59 -5.03 -7.37 6.31
CA GLY A 59 -4.74 -8.79 6.56
C GLY A 59 -4.04 -9.46 5.37
N ASN A 60 -4.06 -10.79 5.31
CA ASN A 60 -3.38 -11.57 4.28
C ASN A 60 -4.38 -12.16 3.27
N TYR A 61 -4.48 -11.52 2.09
CA TYR A 61 -5.37 -11.95 1.01
C TYR A 61 -4.99 -13.34 0.47
N ASP A 62 -3.70 -13.56 0.18
CA ASP A 62 -3.23 -14.79 -0.46
C ASP A 62 -3.44 -16.01 0.43
N GLU A 63 -3.30 -15.84 1.74
CA GLU A 63 -3.58 -16.90 2.71
C GLU A 63 -5.08 -17.15 2.88
N CYS A 64 -5.91 -16.10 2.77
CA CYS A 64 -7.36 -16.24 2.80
C CYS A 64 -7.92 -16.94 1.55
N SER A 65 -7.35 -16.70 0.37
CA SER A 65 -7.84 -17.26 -0.88
C SER A 65 -7.44 -18.73 -1.11
N GLN A 66 -6.56 -19.29 -0.28
CA GLN A 66 -6.11 -20.68 -0.39
C GLN A 66 -7.15 -21.66 0.17
N GLN A 67 -7.34 -22.80 -0.51
CA GLN A 67 -8.20 -23.87 -0.01
C GLN A 67 -7.64 -24.47 1.27
N MET A 68 -8.49 -24.64 2.28
CA MET A 68 -8.11 -25.16 3.57
C MET A 68 -8.66 -26.57 3.77
N HIS A 69 -7.76 -27.49 4.11
CA HIS A 69 -8.11 -28.89 4.36
C HIS A 69 -8.32 -29.12 5.86
N LEU A 70 -9.48 -29.67 6.24
CA LEU A 70 -9.69 -30.12 7.61
C LEU A 70 -8.81 -31.34 7.93
N PRO A 71 -8.31 -31.44 9.17
CA PRO A 71 -7.63 -32.64 9.66
C PRO A 71 -8.61 -33.81 9.64
N THR A 72 -8.26 -34.85 8.90
CA THR A 72 -9.02 -36.08 8.78
C THR A 72 -9.03 -36.84 10.10
N ASN A 73 -10.22 -37.06 10.66
CA ASN A 73 -10.43 -38.18 11.57
C ASN A 73 -11.06 -39.32 10.75
N LYS A 74 -10.27 -40.38 10.55
CA LYS A 74 -10.55 -41.65 9.85
C LYS A 74 -11.87 -41.74 9.04
N SER A 75 -11.71 -41.87 7.71
CA SER A 75 -12.68 -42.42 6.75
C SER A 75 -13.75 -41.50 6.15
N PHE A 76 -13.54 -40.18 6.07
CA PHE A 76 -14.35 -39.34 5.20
C PHE A 76 -13.49 -38.28 4.52
N VAL A 77 -13.70 -38.08 3.23
CA VAL A 77 -13.03 -37.09 2.36
C VAL A 77 -13.02 -35.74 3.08
N SER A 78 -11.84 -35.12 3.21
CA SER A 78 -11.73 -33.75 3.75
C SER A 78 -12.57 -32.83 2.87
N GLN A 79 -13.70 -32.33 3.38
CA GLN A 79 -14.42 -31.27 2.68
C GLN A 79 -13.54 -30.02 2.76
N PRO A 80 -13.09 -29.45 1.63
CA PRO A 80 -12.36 -28.19 1.67
C PRO A 80 -13.32 -27.11 2.18
N ILE A 81 -12.93 -26.36 3.22
CA ILE A 81 -13.62 -25.11 3.54
C ILE A 81 -13.06 -24.08 2.58
N ASN A 82 -13.93 -23.62 1.68
CA ASN A 82 -13.61 -22.49 0.83
C ASN A 82 -13.88 -21.20 1.62
N THR A 83 -12.94 -20.28 1.52
CA THR A 83 -13.01 -18.95 2.13
C THR A 83 -13.03 -17.89 1.04
N GLN A 84 -13.60 -16.75 1.37
CA GLN A 84 -13.67 -15.57 0.53
C GLN A 84 -13.15 -14.36 1.31
N TYR A 85 -12.44 -13.48 0.61
CA TYR A 85 -11.94 -12.25 1.18
C TYR A 85 -12.95 -11.11 0.99
N CYS A 86 -13.27 -10.41 2.08
CA CYS A 86 -14.18 -9.27 2.11
C CYS A 86 -13.45 -8.02 2.65
N THR A 87 -13.56 -6.92 1.94
CA THR A 87 -13.04 -5.60 2.35
C THR A 87 -14.18 -4.72 2.84
N LEU A 88 -14.07 -4.24 4.08
CA LEU A 88 -14.92 -3.20 4.62
C LEU A 88 -14.37 -1.82 4.24
N LEU A 89 -15.20 -1.02 3.59
CA LEU A 89 -14.88 0.33 3.18
C LEU A 89 -14.99 1.32 4.36
N PRO A 90 -14.14 2.37 4.38
CA PRO A 90 -14.13 3.34 5.46
C PRO A 90 -15.42 4.19 5.44
N LYS A 91 -16.05 4.35 6.61
CA LYS A 91 -17.26 5.17 6.80
C LYS A 91 -17.10 6.13 7.98
N PRO A 92 -17.46 7.41 7.85
CA PRO A 92 -17.44 8.33 9.00
C PRO A 92 -18.38 7.84 10.12
N PRO A 93 -18.00 7.90 11.40
CA PRO A 93 -16.84 8.61 11.98
C PRO A 93 -15.54 7.79 12.04
N LEU A 94 -15.56 6.50 11.73
CA LEU A 94 -14.41 5.59 11.81
C LEU A 94 -13.95 5.25 10.40
N SER A 95 -13.08 6.09 9.83
CA SER A 95 -12.50 5.91 8.48
C SER A 95 -11.49 4.75 8.42
N ILE A 96 -11.89 3.56 8.88
CA ILE A 96 -11.06 2.37 8.97
C ILE A 96 -11.41 1.42 7.81
N THR A 97 -10.39 0.92 7.12
CA THR A 97 -10.51 -0.16 6.15
C THR A 97 -10.10 -1.48 6.81
N LEU A 98 -10.93 -2.51 6.68
CA LEU A 98 -10.68 -3.82 7.30
C LEU A 98 -10.86 -4.95 6.28
N GLY A 99 -9.86 -5.83 6.17
CA GLY A 99 -9.96 -7.09 5.44
C GLY A 99 -10.42 -8.23 6.35
N LEU A 100 -11.40 -8.99 5.91
CA LEU A 100 -11.99 -10.12 6.63
C LEU A 100 -11.93 -11.37 5.76
N CYS A 101 -11.54 -12.51 6.33
CA CYS A 101 -11.55 -13.81 5.65
C CYS A 101 -12.76 -14.64 6.09
N VAL A 102 -13.85 -14.58 5.35
CA VAL A 102 -15.10 -15.24 5.73
C VAL A 102 -15.27 -16.56 4.95
N PRO A 103 -16.10 -17.51 5.43
CA PRO A 103 -16.49 -18.66 4.60
C PRO A 103 -17.14 -18.21 3.30
N SER A 104 -16.93 -18.95 2.20
CA SER A 104 -17.57 -18.68 0.91
C SER A 104 -19.10 -18.80 0.95
N SER A 105 -19.64 -19.48 1.96
CA SER A 105 -21.08 -19.61 2.20
C SER A 105 -21.74 -18.31 2.68
N CYS A 106 -20.95 -17.28 3.01
CA CYS A 106 -21.45 -16.03 3.55
C CYS A 106 -21.67 -14.97 2.46
N ASN A 107 -22.87 -14.38 2.44
CA ASN A 107 -23.17 -13.23 1.60
C ASN A 107 -22.80 -11.91 2.29
N GLN A 108 -22.63 -10.84 1.50
CA GLN A 108 -22.30 -9.49 1.98
C GLN A 108 -23.24 -9.00 3.10
N LYS A 109 -24.55 -9.30 3.00
CA LYS A 109 -25.55 -8.99 4.05
C LYS A 109 -25.27 -9.69 5.39
N SER A 110 -24.95 -10.99 5.34
CA SER A 110 -24.68 -11.79 6.53
C SER A 110 -23.38 -11.35 7.23
N VAL A 111 -22.39 -10.94 6.43
CA VAL A 111 -21.14 -10.37 6.95
C VAL A 111 -21.40 -8.99 7.58
N ALA A 112 -22.22 -8.13 6.96
CA ALA A 112 -22.57 -6.83 7.52
C ALA A 112 -23.22 -6.96 8.91
N SER A 113 -24.21 -7.86 9.06
CA SER A 113 -24.87 -8.10 10.34
C SER A 113 -23.91 -8.64 11.41
N LEU A 114 -22.94 -9.47 11.02
CA LEU A 114 -21.91 -9.97 11.95
C LEU A 114 -21.03 -8.83 12.47
N ILE A 115 -20.66 -7.89 11.61
CA ILE A 115 -19.81 -6.75 11.97
C ILE A 115 -20.58 -5.77 12.86
N GLU A 116 -21.86 -5.52 12.61
CA GLU A 116 -22.68 -4.67 13.50
C GLU A 116 -22.77 -5.23 14.93
N ILE A 117 -22.83 -6.56 15.08
CA ILE A 117 -22.80 -7.21 16.41
C ILE A 117 -21.45 -6.97 17.11
N LEU A 118 -20.34 -7.01 16.36
CA LEU A 118 -18.99 -6.79 16.87
C LEU A 118 -18.72 -5.32 17.21
N PHE A 119 -19.15 -4.41 16.34
CA PHE A 119 -18.99 -2.96 16.45
C PHE A 119 -20.34 -2.33 16.81
N LYS A 120 -20.78 -2.51 18.06
CA LYS A 120 -21.97 -1.84 18.58
C LYS A 120 -21.91 -0.33 18.24
N ASN A 121 -22.97 0.20 17.64
CA ASN A 121 -23.15 1.59 17.16
C ASN A 121 -22.54 1.94 15.78
N SER A 122 -22.21 0.98 14.92
CA SER A 122 -21.97 1.26 13.51
C SER A 122 -23.20 0.91 12.66
N SER A 123 -23.54 1.76 11.69
CA SER A 123 -24.55 1.47 10.66
C SER A 123 -23.81 1.00 9.41
N ILE A 124 -23.49 -0.29 9.34
CA ILE A 124 -22.72 -0.88 8.25
C ILE A 124 -23.70 -1.59 7.33
N THR A 125 -23.74 -1.18 6.07
CA THR A 125 -24.65 -1.78 5.09
C THR A 125 -23.92 -2.66 4.09
N GLU A 126 -24.66 -3.42 3.30
CA GLU A 126 -24.12 -4.30 2.25
C GLU A 126 -23.21 -3.56 1.26
N ASN A 127 -23.51 -2.29 0.97
CA ASN A 127 -22.73 -1.45 0.04
C ASN A 127 -21.35 -1.07 0.60
N ASP A 128 -21.16 -1.15 1.92
CA ASP A 128 -19.90 -0.84 2.58
C ASP A 128 -18.92 -2.03 2.50
N LEU A 129 -19.34 -3.19 1.96
CA LEU A 129 -18.57 -4.42 1.90
C LEU A 129 -18.36 -4.88 0.45
N ILE A 130 -17.09 -5.10 0.09
CA ILE A 130 -16.71 -5.69 -1.19
C ILE A 130 -16.11 -7.07 -0.93
N CYS A 131 -16.86 -8.11 -1.25
CA CYS A 131 -16.38 -9.49 -1.22
C CYS A 131 -16.06 -9.93 -2.64
N SER A 132 -14.78 -10.17 -2.95
CA SER A 132 -14.35 -10.64 -4.27
C SER A 132 -13.26 -11.69 -4.14
N ASN A 133 -13.13 -12.50 -5.19
CA ASN A 133 -12.02 -13.43 -5.40
C ASN A 133 -10.87 -12.77 -6.17
N ASP A 134 -10.97 -11.48 -6.45
CA ASP A 134 -9.90 -10.68 -7.03
C ASP A 134 -9.09 -10.02 -5.90
N PRO A 135 -7.75 -9.91 -6.04
CA PRO A 135 -6.93 -9.25 -5.05
C PRO A 135 -7.37 -7.78 -4.89
N PRO A 136 -7.44 -7.26 -3.65
CA PRO A 136 -7.80 -5.86 -3.41
C PRO A 136 -6.78 -4.94 -4.10
N TYR A 137 -7.30 -3.87 -4.73
CA TYR A 137 -6.59 -2.92 -5.60
C TYR A 137 -5.29 -2.29 -5.03
N GLY A 138 -4.97 -2.50 -3.74
CA GLY A 138 -3.75 -2.02 -3.09
C GLY A 138 -2.47 -2.83 -3.35
N GLN A 139 -2.56 -4.13 -3.68
CA GLN A 139 -1.36 -4.97 -3.89
C GLN A 139 -0.73 -4.77 -5.28
N GLN A 140 -1.51 -4.43 -6.30
CA GLN A 140 -1.00 -4.27 -7.67
C GLN A 140 -0.30 -2.92 -7.91
N GLY A 141 -0.61 -1.90 -7.13
CA GLY A 141 0.07 -0.59 -7.18
C GLY A 141 1.48 -0.64 -6.60
N LEU A 142 1.67 -1.35 -5.47
CA LEU A 142 2.98 -1.55 -4.85
C LEU A 142 3.97 -2.25 -5.77
N ALA A 143 3.54 -3.28 -6.52
CA ALA A 143 4.43 -3.93 -7.47
C ALA A 143 4.81 -3.01 -8.64
N ARG A 144 3.86 -2.23 -9.18
CA ARG A 144 4.14 -1.31 -10.29
C ARG A 144 5.00 -0.12 -9.87
N ASP A 145 4.74 0.48 -8.70
CA ASP A 145 5.45 1.68 -8.26
C ASP A 145 6.76 1.38 -7.51
N ALA A 146 6.87 0.22 -6.83
CA ALA A 146 8.14 -0.24 -6.30
C ALA A 146 9.11 -0.71 -7.41
N ILE A 147 8.59 -1.28 -8.51
CA ILE A 147 9.43 -1.59 -9.68
C ILE A 147 9.99 -0.30 -10.27
N ILE A 148 9.19 0.76 -10.43
CA ILE A 148 9.66 2.05 -10.97
C ILE A 148 10.74 2.68 -10.06
N THR A 149 10.56 2.65 -8.74
CA THR A 149 11.54 3.23 -7.81
C THR A 149 12.81 2.40 -7.62
N TYR A 150 12.75 1.06 -7.66
CA TYR A 150 13.95 0.22 -7.59
C TYR A 150 14.76 0.20 -8.89
N THR A 151 14.13 0.29 -10.07
CA THR A 151 14.85 0.41 -11.34
C THR A 151 15.56 1.75 -11.46
N ASP A 152 14.95 2.85 -10.99
CA ASP A 152 15.55 4.19 -11.06
C ASP A 152 16.76 4.36 -10.12
N ILE A 153 16.76 3.71 -8.94
CA ILE A 153 17.86 3.81 -7.97
C ILE A 153 19.00 2.83 -8.28
N SER A 154 18.71 1.65 -8.84
CA SER A 154 19.74 0.64 -9.16
C SER A 154 20.53 0.92 -10.44
N GLU A 155 20.00 1.74 -11.35
CA GLU A 155 20.74 2.30 -12.49
C GLU A 155 21.68 3.46 -12.09
N PHE A 156 21.52 4.01 -10.88
CA PHE A 156 22.44 4.98 -10.28
C PHE A 156 23.74 4.35 -9.73
N LYS A 157 24.11 3.16 -10.21
CA LYS A 157 25.45 2.60 -9.98
C LYS A 157 26.48 3.51 -10.64
N LEU A 158 27.48 3.93 -9.88
CA LEU A 158 28.57 4.82 -10.27
C LEU A 158 29.31 4.29 -11.52
N ILE A 159 28.84 4.67 -12.72
CA ILE A 159 29.56 4.40 -13.97
C ILE A 159 30.79 5.33 -14.00
N GLN A 160 31.93 4.83 -13.53
CA GLN A 160 33.23 5.41 -13.87
C GLN A 160 33.56 5.00 -15.31
N VAL A 161 33.19 5.84 -16.27
CA VAL A 161 33.51 5.63 -17.68
C VAL A 161 35.00 5.89 -17.92
N PRO A 162 35.78 4.89 -18.39
CA PRO A 162 37.18 5.10 -18.78
C PRO A 162 37.26 6.00 -20.02
N GLN A 163 38.33 6.81 -20.08
CA GLN A 163 38.53 7.94 -21.01
C GLN A 163 38.51 7.59 -22.52
N ASN A 164 38.30 6.33 -22.90
CA ASN A 164 38.47 5.83 -24.25
C ASN A 164 37.29 4.93 -24.70
N SER A 165 36.07 5.47 -24.71
CA SER A 165 34.88 4.71 -25.12
C SER A 165 33.87 5.52 -25.97
N THR A 166 33.08 4.78 -26.75
CA THR A 166 32.27 5.21 -27.90
C THR A 166 31.18 6.24 -27.60
N SER A 167 30.74 6.97 -28.64
CA SER A 167 29.81 8.12 -28.58
C SER A 167 28.52 7.89 -27.77
N ARG A 168 27.99 6.66 -27.73
CA ARG A 168 26.78 6.32 -26.97
C ARG A 168 27.00 6.28 -25.44
N ILE A 169 28.20 5.90 -24.99
CA ILE A 169 28.55 5.85 -23.56
C ILE A 169 28.80 7.26 -23.01
N ILE A 170 29.29 8.17 -23.84
CA ILE A 170 29.42 9.60 -23.49
C ILE A 170 28.04 10.21 -23.19
N PHE A 171 27.03 9.90 -24.02
CA PHE A 171 25.66 10.38 -23.84
C PHE A 171 25.04 9.89 -22.52
N LEU A 172 25.22 8.62 -22.18
CA LEU A 172 24.77 8.04 -20.91
C LEU A 172 25.56 8.59 -19.71
N ALA A 173 26.83 8.97 -19.90
CA ALA A 173 27.65 9.61 -18.87
C ALA A 173 27.24 11.06 -18.57
N GLU A 174 26.40 11.69 -19.39
CA GLU A 174 25.82 13.02 -19.14
C GLU A 174 24.62 12.97 -18.17
N PHE A 175 23.95 11.81 -18.06
CA PHE A 175 22.93 11.58 -17.03
C PHE A 175 23.52 11.31 -15.63
N SER A 176 24.85 11.21 -15.51
CA SER A 176 25.51 11.08 -14.22
C SER A 176 25.37 12.37 -13.39
N ALA A 177 24.56 12.32 -12.34
CA ALA A 177 24.33 13.47 -11.45
C ALA A 177 25.65 14.08 -10.94
N ILE A 178 26.67 13.27 -10.68
CA ILE A 178 27.97 13.75 -10.19
C ILE A 178 28.72 14.57 -11.25
N ARG A 179 28.69 14.15 -12.52
CA ARG A 179 29.31 14.92 -13.61
C ARG A 179 28.52 16.19 -13.90
N THR A 180 27.21 16.13 -13.87
CA THR A 180 26.33 17.29 -14.10
C THR A 180 26.45 18.30 -12.97
N LEU A 181 26.38 17.87 -11.70
CA LEU A 181 26.66 18.75 -10.56
C LEU A 181 28.08 19.31 -10.63
N ARG A 182 29.11 18.50 -10.87
CA ARG A 182 30.49 19.02 -10.98
C ARG A 182 30.61 20.04 -12.12
N ARG A 183 30.04 19.82 -13.30
CA ARG A 183 30.05 20.79 -14.41
C ARG A 183 29.33 22.09 -14.05
N ILE A 184 28.19 22.01 -13.35
CA ILE A 184 27.46 23.20 -12.85
C ILE A 184 28.32 23.98 -11.86
N PHE A 185 28.94 23.31 -10.89
CA PHE A 185 29.73 23.96 -9.83
C PHE A 185 31.17 24.34 -10.26
N THR A 186 31.63 23.95 -11.45
CA THR A 186 32.97 24.28 -11.97
C THR A 186 32.96 25.11 -13.25
N MET A 187 31.80 25.66 -13.63
CA MET A 187 31.67 26.41 -14.88
C MET A 187 32.48 27.72 -14.82
N LYS A 188 33.50 27.84 -15.68
CA LYS A 188 34.16 29.12 -15.98
C LYS A 188 33.43 29.79 -17.13
N ILE A 189 33.02 31.04 -16.93
CA ILE A 189 32.35 31.86 -17.95
C ILE A 189 33.31 32.02 -19.14
N LYS A 190 32.95 31.47 -20.30
CA LYS A 190 33.68 31.64 -21.55
C LYS A 190 32.84 32.53 -22.47
N ASN A 191 33.42 33.64 -22.92
CA ASN A 191 32.70 34.79 -23.49
C ASN A 191 32.16 34.64 -24.93
N ASN A 192 32.00 33.43 -25.49
CA ASN A 192 31.51 33.30 -26.87
C ASN A 192 30.32 32.34 -26.95
N ASP A 193 29.18 32.88 -27.41
CA ASP A 193 28.03 32.31 -28.15
C ASP A 193 27.41 30.95 -27.77
N ASP A 194 27.81 30.32 -26.68
CA ASP A 194 27.11 29.13 -26.13
C ASP A 194 25.93 29.58 -25.26
N SER A 195 24.85 29.95 -25.94
CA SER A 195 23.53 30.26 -25.37
C SER A 195 23.19 29.45 -24.10
N PHE A 196 23.24 30.15 -22.97
CA PHE A 196 22.61 29.84 -21.68
C PHE A 196 22.66 28.39 -21.18
N LEU A 197 23.83 27.74 -21.20
CA LEU A 197 24.02 26.37 -20.68
C LEU A 197 23.52 26.18 -19.23
N PHE A 198 23.51 27.25 -18.42
CA PHE A 198 22.98 27.23 -17.04
C PHE A 198 21.47 26.98 -16.98
N ILE A 199 20.70 27.38 -17.99
CA ILE A 199 19.25 27.16 -18.07
C ILE A 199 18.95 25.66 -18.10
N ASN A 200 19.76 24.89 -18.83
CA ASN A 200 19.64 23.44 -18.87
C ASN A 200 19.93 22.81 -17.49
N GLY A 201 20.84 23.39 -16.70
CA GLY A 201 21.08 22.96 -15.31
C GLY A 201 19.87 23.19 -14.39
N ILE A 202 19.22 24.36 -14.50
CA ILE A 202 18.00 24.68 -13.74
C ILE A 202 16.85 23.71 -14.10
N ARG A 203 16.71 23.35 -15.38
CA ARG A 203 15.71 22.37 -15.84
C ARG A 203 15.92 21.01 -15.19
N VAL A 204 17.15 20.50 -15.18
CA VAL A 204 17.47 19.19 -14.58
C VAL A 204 17.18 19.20 -13.07
N LEU A 205 17.61 20.23 -12.34
CA LEU A 205 17.34 20.34 -10.90
C LEU A 205 15.84 20.43 -10.59
N SER A 206 15.09 21.16 -11.42
CA SER A 206 13.64 21.29 -11.29
C SER A 206 12.91 19.96 -11.60
N LEU A 207 13.35 19.21 -12.61
CA LEU A 207 12.83 17.87 -12.89
C LEU A 207 13.08 16.90 -11.73
N CYS A 208 14.30 16.90 -11.18
CA CYS A 208 14.61 16.06 -10.01
C CYS A 208 13.73 16.42 -8.80
N TRP A 209 13.47 17.71 -8.56
CA TRP A 209 12.60 18.14 -7.46
C TRP A 209 11.15 17.68 -7.66
N VAL A 210 10.59 17.80 -8.86
CA VAL A 210 9.24 17.31 -9.20
C VAL A 210 9.13 15.79 -9.02
N ILE A 211 10.12 15.02 -9.51
CA ILE A 211 10.15 13.57 -9.36
C ILE A 211 10.14 13.17 -7.88
N ILE A 212 11.00 13.78 -7.05
CA ILE A 212 11.05 13.52 -5.61
C ILE A 212 9.71 13.84 -4.94
N GLY A 213 9.10 14.98 -5.27
CA GLY A 213 7.80 15.39 -4.73
C GLY A 213 6.69 14.39 -5.03
N HIS A 214 6.57 13.98 -6.30
CA HIS A 214 5.55 13.00 -6.70
C HIS A 214 5.78 11.62 -6.11
N SER A 215 7.03 11.13 -6.09
CA SER A 215 7.36 9.84 -5.46
C SER A 215 6.90 9.78 -4.01
N ILE A 216 7.08 10.87 -3.26
CA ILE A 216 6.66 10.94 -1.86
C ILE A 216 5.15 11.13 -1.75
N ALA A 217 4.53 11.98 -2.56
CA ALA A 217 3.08 12.20 -2.55
C ALA A 217 2.27 10.93 -2.85
N PHE A 218 2.72 10.12 -3.81
CA PHE A 218 2.10 8.81 -4.08
C PHE A 218 2.37 7.83 -2.93
N SER A 219 3.59 7.80 -2.39
CA SER A 219 3.94 6.95 -1.24
C SER A 219 3.09 7.25 0.00
N LEU A 220 2.80 8.53 0.28
CA LEU A 220 1.92 9.00 1.37
C LEU A 220 0.56 8.31 1.36
N SER A 221 0.00 8.05 0.18
CA SER A 221 -1.32 7.39 0.01
C SER A 221 -1.35 5.95 0.51
N TYR A 222 -0.18 5.34 0.72
CA TYR A 222 -0.01 3.97 1.20
C TYR A 222 0.61 3.90 2.60
N THR A 223 0.80 5.04 3.26
CA THR A 223 1.41 5.06 4.59
C THR A 223 0.42 4.62 5.66
N ASN A 224 0.84 3.63 6.43
CA ASN A 224 0.05 3.07 7.51
C ASN A 224 0.12 3.87 8.81
N ASN A 225 0.96 4.91 8.95
CA ASN A 225 1.07 5.71 10.17
C ASN A 225 1.05 7.21 9.82
N ILE A 226 -0.13 7.75 9.51
CA ILE A 226 -0.24 9.13 9.03
C ILE A 226 0.20 10.17 10.08
N VAL A 227 0.11 9.84 11.38
CA VAL A 227 0.51 10.74 12.47
C VAL A 227 2.02 10.98 12.45
N ASP A 228 2.81 9.93 12.18
CA ASP A 228 4.26 10.06 12.08
C ASP A 228 4.66 10.92 10.88
N VAL A 229 3.88 10.83 9.79
CA VAL A 229 4.07 11.67 8.61
C VAL A 229 3.81 13.14 8.92
N ILE A 230 2.77 13.45 9.71
CA ILE A 230 2.51 14.82 10.17
C ILE A 230 3.70 15.36 10.98
N VAL A 231 4.30 14.55 11.85
CA VAL A 231 5.51 14.97 12.58
C VAL A 231 6.66 15.28 11.62
N TRP A 232 6.85 14.46 10.58
CA TRP A 232 7.87 14.69 9.56
C TRP A 232 7.63 15.98 8.76
N THR A 233 6.37 16.34 8.48
CA THR A 233 5.98 17.62 7.82
C THR A 233 6.36 18.88 8.56
N ARG A 234 6.69 18.78 9.85
CA ARG A 234 7.18 19.92 10.62
C ARG A 234 8.64 20.25 10.33
N ASN A 235 9.39 19.36 9.67
CA ASN A 235 10.78 19.62 9.31
C ASN A 235 10.88 20.49 8.06
N ILE A 236 11.74 21.52 8.11
CA ILE A 236 11.93 22.46 6.99
C ILE A 236 12.36 21.77 5.68
N ALA A 237 13.19 20.74 5.78
CA ALA A 237 13.62 19.96 4.62
C ALA A 237 12.44 19.21 3.98
N PHE A 238 11.47 18.76 4.78
CA PHE A 238 10.30 18.07 4.26
C PHE A 238 9.25 19.04 3.70
N GLN A 239 9.18 20.27 4.22
CA GLN A 239 8.37 21.34 3.62
C GLN A 239 8.84 21.70 2.21
N LEU A 240 10.14 21.68 1.94
CA LEU A 240 10.67 21.88 0.59
C LEU A 240 10.19 20.79 -0.38
N ILE A 241 10.06 19.56 0.10
CA ILE A 241 9.64 18.42 -0.74
C ILE A 241 8.12 18.41 -0.96
N ILE A 242 7.32 18.67 0.08
CA ILE A 242 5.85 18.77 -0.05
C ILE A 242 5.45 19.90 -1.01
N ASN A 243 6.19 21.01 -1.02
CA ASN A 243 5.96 22.14 -1.92
C ASN A 243 6.63 21.98 -3.30
N ALA A 244 6.90 20.75 -3.75
CA ALA A 244 7.52 20.50 -5.05
C ALA A 244 6.71 21.04 -6.24
N THR A 245 5.41 21.31 -6.09
CA THR A 245 4.59 21.99 -7.10
C THR A 245 5.12 23.37 -7.47
N LEU A 246 5.79 24.06 -6.54
CA LEU A 246 6.45 25.35 -6.79
C LEU A 246 7.59 25.22 -7.81
N SER A 247 8.14 24.01 -7.99
CA SER A 247 9.15 23.76 -9.01
C SER A 247 8.59 23.86 -10.44
N VAL A 248 7.28 23.90 -10.65
CA VAL A 248 6.68 24.13 -11.98
C VAL A 248 6.88 25.58 -12.43
N ASP A 249 6.95 26.51 -11.48
CA ASP A 249 7.14 27.94 -11.77
C ASP A 249 8.50 28.22 -12.41
N THR A 250 9.52 27.40 -12.13
CA THR A 250 10.83 27.53 -12.80
C THR A 250 10.72 27.23 -14.29
N PHE A 251 9.89 26.25 -14.69
CA PHE A 251 9.63 25.98 -16.10
C PHE A 251 8.85 27.12 -16.75
N PHE A 252 7.87 27.70 -16.06
CA PHE A 252 7.12 28.84 -16.57
C PHE A 252 8.01 30.07 -16.81
N VAL A 253 8.89 30.39 -15.86
CA VAL A 253 9.85 31.50 -16.00
C VAL A 253 10.83 31.24 -17.15
N LEU A 254 11.31 30.01 -17.30
CA LEU A 254 12.21 29.64 -18.40
C LEU A 254 11.53 29.65 -19.77
N SER A 255 10.23 29.35 -19.84
CA SER A 255 9.45 29.46 -21.08
C SER A 255 9.25 30.89 -21.56
N GLY A 256 9.30 31.89 -20.66
CA GLY A 256 9.24 33.30 -21.04
C GLY A 256 10.57 33.91 -21.49
N PHE A 257 11.68 33.18 -21.36
CA PHE A 257 13.03 33.63 -21.72
C PHE A 257 13.50 33.12 -23.10
N LEU A 258 12.74 32.19 -23.70
CA LEU A 258 12.95 31.62 -25.04
C LEU A 258 12.03 32.31 -26.06
#